data_AF-A0A3E5GE56-F1
#
_entry.id   AF-A0A3E5GE56-F1
#
_cell.length_a   1.000
_cell.length_b   1.000
_cell.length_c   1.000
_cell.angle_alpha   90.00
_cell.angle_beta   90.00
_cell.angle_gamma   90.00
#
_symmetry.space_group_name_H-M   'P 1'
#
loop_
_entity.id
_entity.type
_entity.pdbx_description
1 polymer ?
#
loop_
_entity_poly.entity_id
_entity_poly.type
_entity_poly.pdbx_seq_one_letter_code
_entity_poly.pdbx_strand_id
1 'polypeptide(L)'
;MDLRIEKTERGIKNAFIELRSRKPLEKITVKELCESARINKSTFYAHYKDIYDLSDAMEEEVVQSIANSIQHPEYLLEHPAEFARELLMAYVSQNSLTAILFSGSQANHFADSIERSIKQMIFEKYPELKEDTAMNVMLSYCIQGSYHAYQKNRSGDIMTVIDVIAGMTGAIRSMYEERLGESRS
;
A
#
# COMPACT_ATOMS: atom_id res chain seq x y z
N MET A 1 6.74 26.44 2.33
CA MET A 1 7.90 25.54 2.19
C MET A 1 8.85 26.18 1.17
N ASP A 2 10.17 26.09 1.34
CA ASP A 2 11.14 26.73 0.43
C ASP A 2 11.21 25.93 -0.89
N LEU A 3 10.96 26.60 -2.01
CA LEU A 3 11.03 26.01 -3.37
C LEU A 3 12.35 25.28 -3.66
N ARG A 4 13.44 25.67 -2.98
CA ARG A 4 14.75 24.99 -3.09
C ARG A 4 14.77 23.64 -2.38
N ILE A 5 14.06 23.51 -1.27
CA ILE A 5 13.94 22.26 -0.50
C ILE A 5 13.13 21.27 -1.33
N GLU A 6 11.96 21.67 -1.86
CA GLU A 6 11.10 20.81 -2.70
C GLU A 6 11.82 20.32 -3.96
N LYS A 7 12.59 21.21 -4.62
CA LYS A 7 13.35 20.84 -5.82
C LYS A 7 14.43 19.82 -5.51
N THR A 8 15.14 19.98 -4.39
CA THR A 8 16.17 19.05 -3.91
C THR A 8 15.56 17.70 -3.57
N GLU A 9 14.46 17.69 -2.82
CA GLU A 9 13.77 16.47 -2.40
C GLU A 9 13.28 15.66 -3.60
N ARG A 10 12.67 16.32 -4.60
CA ARG A 10 12.27 15.66 -5.85
C ARG A 10 13.47 15.10 -6.61
N GLY A 11 14.61 15.79 -6.61
CA GLY A 11 15.85 15.29 -7.21
C GLY A 11 16.35 14.00 -6.54
N ILE A 12 16.30 13.95 -5.21
CA ILE A 12 16.65 12.77 -4.40
C ILE A 12 15.72 11.59 -4.74
N LYS A 13 14.39 11.80 -4.70
CA LYS A 13 13.40 10.76 -4.99
C LYS A 13 13.53 10.19 -6.41
N ASN A 14 13.74 11.06 -7.40
CA ASN A 14 13.93 10.63 -8.80
C ASN A 14 15.20 9.79 -8.99
N ALA A 15 16.32 10.21 -8.40
CA ALA A 15 17.58 9.46 -8.44
C ALA A 15 17.44 8.09 -7.77
N PHE A 16 16.71 8.03 -6.64
CA PHE A 16 16.42 6.78 -5.96
C PHE A 16 15.60 5.82 -6.83
N ILE A 17 14.49 6.28 -7.43
CA ILE A 17 13.67 5.46 -8.34
C ILE A 17 14.51 4.94 -9.51
N GLU A 18 15.34 5.78 -10.11
CA GLU A 18 16.21 5.37 -11.21
C GLU A 18 17.17 4.24 -10.77
N LEU A 19 17.83 4.40 -9.62
CA LEU A 19 18.74 3.37 -9.10
C LEU A 19 17.98 2.09 -8.74
N ARG A 20 16.84 2.20 -8.06
CA ARG A 20 16.00 1.08 -7.61
C ARG A 20 15.42 0.28 -8.78
N SER A 21 15.14 0.93 -9.91
CA SER A 21 14.70 0.25 -11.13
C SER A 21 15.78 -0.66 -11.74
N ARG A 22 17.05 -0.48 -11.37
CA ARG A 22 18.21 -1.20 -11.94
C ARG A 22 18.86 -2.17 -10.98
N LYS A 23 18.70 -1.99 -9.66
CA LYS A 23 19.37 -2.79 -8.64
C LYS A 23 18.55 -2.91 -7.34
N PRO A 24 18.79 -3.96 -6.53
CA PRO A 24 18.11 -4.12 -5.26
C PRO A 24 18.51 -3.05 -4.24
N LEU A 25 17.62 -2.74 -3.28
CA LEU A 25 17.78 -1.67 -2.29
C LEU A 25 19.11 -1.76 -1.54
N GLU A 26 19.50 -2.98 -1.14
CA GLU A 26 20.69 -3.27 -0.34
C GLU A 26 22.00 -2.99 -1.09
N LYS A 27 21.93 -2.74 -2.40
CA LYS A 27 23.08 -2.40 -3.25
C LYS A 27 23.14 -0.91 -3.59
N ILE A 28 22.15 -0.11 -3.20
CA ILE A 28 22.14 1.34 -3.40
C ILE A 28 22.96 1.98 -2.29
N THR A 29 23.84 2.92 -2.63
CA THR A 29 24.64 3.67 -1.65
C THR A 29 24.29 5.15 -1.68
N VAL A 30 24.38 5.83 -0.53
CA VAL A 30 24.19 7.29 -0.45
C VAL A 30 25.13 8.03 -1.42
N LYS A 31 26.35 7.54 -1.60
CA LYS A 31 27.33 8.13 -2.53
C LYS A 31 26.78 8.14 -3.96
N GLU A 32 26.36 6.98 -4.45
CA GLU A 32 25.84 6.82 -5.81
C GLU A 32 24.56 7.63 -6.03
N LEU A 33 23.66 7.64 -5.04
CA LEU A 33 22.45 8.44 -5.09
C LEU A 33 22.77 9.93 -5.17
N CYS A 34 23.72 10.43 -4.37
CA CYS A 34 24.13 11.84 -4.40
C CYS A 34 24.73 12.22 -5.76
N GLU A 35 25.52 11.33 -6.37
CA GLU A 35 26.09 11.51 -7.71
C GLU A 35 24.99 11.59 -8.79
N SER A 36 24.00 10.69 -8.73
CA SER A 36 22.84 10.70 -9.64
C SER A 36 21.96 11.96 -9.46
N ALA A 37 21.67 12.34 -8.20
CA ALA A 37 20.85 13.51 -7.87
C ALA A 37 21.59 14.85 -8.03
N ARG A 38 22.91 14.84 -8.27
CA ARG A 38 23.80 16.01 -8.33
C ARG A 38 23.77 16.88 -7.06
N ILE A 39 23.85 16.23 -5.90
CA ILE A 39 23.87 16.89 -4.59
C ILE A 39 25.06 16.42 -3.76
N ASN A 40 25.37 17.16 -2.70
CA ASN A 40 26.36 16.73 -1.70
C ASN A 40 25.73 15.78 -0.68
N LYS A 41 26.55 14.93 -0.05
CA LYS A 41 26.10 14.04 1.04
C LYS A 41 25.50 14.81 2.22
N SER A 42 26.03 15.98 2.56
CA SER A 42 25.46 16.83 3.60
C SER A 42 24.04 17.28 3.28
N THR A 43 23.74 17.52 1.99
CA THR A 43 22.38 17.81 1.53
C THR A 43 21.50 16.59 1.71
N PHE A 44 21.93 15.40 1.28
CA PHE A 44 21.16 14.17 1.49
C PHE A 44 20.83 13.94 2.97
N TYR A 45 21.84 14.04 3.85
CA TYR A 45 21.68 13.82 5.28
C TYR A 45 20.87 14.90 6.02
N ALA A 46 20.61 16.04 5.36
CA ALA A 46 19.67 17.02 5.87
C ALA A 46 18.20 16.60 5.65
N HIS A 47 17.94 15.63 4.75
CA HIS A 47 16.61 15.12 4.45
C HIS A 47 16.39 13.70 4.98
N TYR A 48 17.38 12.81 4.86
CA TYR A 48 17.25 11.39 5.18
C TYR A 48 18.46 10.86 5.94
N LYS A 49 18.25 9.95 6.89
CA LYS A 49 19.34 9.37 7.70
C LYS A 49 20.22 8.42 6.89
N ASP A 50 19.61 7.63 6.02
CA ASP A 50 20.27 6.69 5.12
C ASP A 50 19.33 6.31 3.94
N ILE A 51 19.74 5.31 3.17
CA ILE A 51 18.98 4.82 2.00
C ILE A 51 17.69 4.10 2.39
N TYR A 52 17.62 3.48 3.58
CA TYR A 52 16.42 2.79 4.05
C TYR A 52 15.39 3.81 4.54
N ASP A 53 15.82 4.85 5.26
CA ASP A 53 14.97 5.98 5.68
C ASP A 53 14.32 6.68 4.47
N LEU A 54 15.04 6.82 3.35
CA LEU A 54 14.46 7.28 2.09
C LEU A 54 13.48 6.27 1.48
N SER A 55 13.79 4.97 1.48
CA SER A 55 12.89 3.92 0.99
C SER A 55 11.57 3.96 1.74
N ASP A 56 11.63 3.93 3.08
CA ASP A 56 10.48 3.93 3.97
C ASP A 56 9.60 5.17 3.73
N ALA A 57 10.21 6.36 3.62
CA ALA A 57 9.47 7.59 3.35
C ALA A 57 8.75 7.57 1.98
N MET A 58 9.40 7.03 0.94
CA MET A 58 8.78 6.90 -0.39
C MET A 58 7.70 5.82 -0.44
N GLU A 59 7.92 4.70 0.26
CA GLU A 59 6.94 3.63 0.41
C GLU A 59 5.69 4.13 1.14
N GLU A 60 5.85 4.88 2.23
CA GLU A 60 4.76 5.49 2.98
C GLU A 60 3.97 6.51 2.15
N GLU A 61 4.65 7.36 1.36
CA GLU A 61 3.99 8.31 0.45
C GLU A 61 3.09 7.60 -0.57
N VAL A 62 3.58 6.49 -1.16
CA VAL A 62 2.80 5.68 -2.11
C VAL A 62 1.64 4.96 -1.43
N VAL A 63 1.88 4.35 -0.28
CA VAL A 63 0.83 3.68 0.52
C VAL A 63 -0.27 4.66 0.88
N GLN A 64 0.07 5.85 1.35
CA GLN A 64 -0.90 6.87 1.71
C GLN A 64 -1.67 7.39 0.50
N SER A 65 -1.00 7.55 -0.65
CA SER A 65 -1.63 7.92 -1.91
C SER A 65 -2.68 6.89 -2.36
N ILE A 66 -2.36 5.60 -2.25
CA ILE A 66 -3.28 4.51 -2.58
C ILE A 66 -4.43 4.45 -1.56
N ALA A 67 -4.13 4.50 -0.27
CA ALA A 67 -5.13 4.48 0.79
C ALA A 67 -6.13 5.65 0.66
N ASN A 68 -5.64 6.86 0.38
CA ASN A 68 -6.48 8.05 0.17
C ASN A 68 -7.32 8.00 -1.13
N SER A 69 -6.96 7.13 -2.08
CA SER A 69 -7.75 6.96 -3.31
C SER A 69 -9.03 6.15 -3.07
N ILE A 70 -9.06 5.33 -2.00
CA ILE A 70 -10.23 4.58 -1.57
C ILE A 70 -11.24 5.57 -0.99
N GLN A 71 -12.34 5.79 -1.70
CA GLN A 71 -13.32 6.81 -1.35
C GLN A 71 -14.17 6.37 -0.16
N HIS A 72 -14.42 5.06 -0.05
CA HIS A 72 -15.40 4.50 0.88
C HIS A 72 -14.81 3.33 1.66
N PRO A 73 -13.88 3.57 2.60
CA PRO A 73 -13.30 2.49 3.42
C PRO A 73 -14.34 1.73 4.24
N GLU A 74 -15.47 2.36 4.60
CA GLU A 74 -16.62 1.71 5.23
C GLU A 74 -17.30 0.64 4.37
N TYR A 75 -17.15 0.69 3.03
CA TYR A 75 -17.74 -0.33 2.16
C TYR A 75 -17.20 -1.71 2.44
N LEU A 76 -16.07 -1.88 3.12
CA LEU A 76 -15.67 -3.21 3.55
C LEU A 76 -16.76 -3.90 4.41
N LEU A 77 -17.47 -3.14 5.24
CA LEU A 77 -18.50 -3.68 6.14
C LEU A 77 -19.82 -3.93 5.41
N GLU A 78 -20.20 -2.99 4.54
CA GLU A 78 -21.53 -2.98 3.90
C GLU A 78 -21.50 -3.56 2.48
N HIS A 79 -20.44 -3.32 1.74
CA HIS A 79 -20.30 -3.59 0.31
C HIS A 79 -18.89 -4.17 -0.01
N PRO A 80 -18.49 -5.32 0.57
CA PRO A 80 -17.10 -5.78 0.50
C PRO A 80 -16.62 -6.10 -0.92
N ALA A 81 -17.53 -6.42 -1.84
CA ALA A 81 -17.18 -6.61 -3.24
C ALA A 81 -16.79 -5.28 -3.90
N GLU A 82 -17.54 -4.22 -3.64
CA GLU A 82 -17.28 -2.85 -4.11
C GLU A 82 -15.96 -2.33 -3.53
N PHE A 83 -15.75 -2.53 -2.22
CA PHE A 83 -14.47 -2.21 -1.57
C PHE A 83 -13.29 -2.94 -2.23
N ALA A 84 -13.42 -4.25 -2.48
CA ALA A 84 -12.37 -5.02 -3.15
C ALA A 84 -12.08 -4.49 -4.56
N ARG A 85 -13.09 -4.06 -5.31
CA ARG A 85 -12.90 -3.42 -6.62
C ARG A 85 -12.14 -2.10 -6.49
N GLU A 86 -12.54 -1.22 -5.57
CA GLU A 86 -11.85 0.05 -5.33
C GLU A 86 -10.38 -0.18 -4.95
N LEU A 87 -10.13 -1.09 -4.01
CA LEU A 87 -8.79 -1.45 -3.56
C LEU A 87 -7.91 -1.97 -4.71
N LEU A 88 -8.43 -2.89 -5.52
CA LEU A 88 -7.68 -3.44 -6.65
C LEU A 88 -7.44 -2.40 -7.76
N MET A 89 -8.42 -1.54 -8.04
CA MET A 89 -8.25 -0.42 -8.98
C MET A 89 -7.19 0.56 -8.49
N ALA A 90 -7.15 0.84 -7.19
CA ALA A 90 -6.12 1.66 -6.58
C ALA A 90 -4.73 1.04 -6.77
N TYR A 91 -4.58 -0.27 -6.56
CA TYR A 91 -3.33 -0.99 -6.83
C TYR A 91 -2.90 -0.93 -8.30
N VAL A 92 -3.84 -1.09 -9.23
CA VAL A 92 -3.56 -1.01 -10.69
C VAL A 92 -3.05 0.37 -11.07
N SER A 93 -3.65 1.44 -10.51
CA SER A 93 -3.33 2.82 -10.89
C SER A 93 -1.89 3.24 -10.60
N GLN A 94 -1.25 2.66 -9.57
CA GLN A 94 0.13 2.99 -9.15
C GLN A 94 1.16 1.88 -9.44
N ASN A 95 0.82 0.92 -10.31
CA ASN A 95 1.57 -0.31 -10.54
C ASN A 95 3.08 -0.12 -10.86
N SER A 96 3.44 0.92 -11.62
CA SER A 96 4.85 1.13 -12.02
C SER A 96 5.74 1.52 -10.86
N LEU A 97 5.26 2.41 -9.97
CA LEU A 97 6.04 2.88 -8.82
C LEU A 97 6.04 1.83 -7.71
N THR A 98 4.90 1.18 -7.47
CA THR A 98 4.82 0.08 -6.49
C THR A 98 5.73 -1.09 -6.88
N ALA A 99 5.81 -1.44 -8.17
CA ALA A 99 6.71 -2.48 -8.65
C ALA A 99 8.20 -2.17 -8.44
N ILE A 100 8.58 -0.88 -8.41
CA ILE A 100 9.98 -0.48 -8.18
C ILE A 100 10.30 -0.51 -6.68
N LEU A 101 9.51 0.19 -5.87
CA LEU A 101 9.77 0.36 -4.43
C LEU A 101 9.67 -0.96 -3.68
N PHE A 102 8.58 -1.71 -3.91
CA PHE A 102 8.27 -2.96 -3.21
C PHE A 102 8.79 -4.20 -3.95
N SER A 103 9.98 -4.11 -4.55
CA SER A 103 10.62 -5.24 -5.23
C SER A 103 11.58 -6.01 -4.31
N GLY A 104 11.78 -7.30 -4.57
CA GLY A 104 12.74 -8.13 -3.84
C GLY A 104 12.33 -8.30 -2.37
N SER A 105 13.22 -7.94 -1.45
CA SER A 105 13.00 -8.01 0.01
C SER A 105 11.78 -7.20 0.49
N GLN A 106 11.41 -6.13 -0.23
CA GLN A 106 10.32 -5.23 0.14
C GLN A 106 8.93 -5.66 -0.35
N ALA A 107 8.80 -6.80 -1.04
CA ALA A 107 7.53 -7.21 -1.65
C ALA A 107 6.39 -7.39 -0.65
N ASN A 108 6.66 -7.96 0.52
CA ASN A 108 5.64 -8.21 1.54
C ASN A 108 5.25 -6.92 2.30
N HIS A 109 6.15 -5.93 2.35
CA HIS A 109 5.92 -4.67 3.08
C HIS A 109 4.77 -3.85 2.50
N PHE A 110 4.49 -4.00 1.21
CA PHE A 110 3.42 -3.24 0.56
C PHE A 110 2.04 -3.56 1.12
N ALA A 111 1.68 -4.84 1.11
CA ALA A 111 0.35 -5.27 1.50
C ALA A 111 0.11 -5.03 3.01
N ASP A 112 1.13 -5.26 3.83
CA ASP A 112 1.11 -4.96 5.26
C ASP A 112 0.92 -3.46 5.55
N SER A 113 1.57 -2.60 4.76
CA SER A 113 1.45 -1.15 4.93
C SER A 113 0.09 -0.63 4.50
N ILE A 114 -0.46 -1.16 3.40
CA ILE A 114 -1.83 -0.85 2.98
C ILE A 114 -2.85 -1.34 4.00
N GLU A 115 -2.70 -2.58 4.50
CA GLU A 115 -3.58 -3.10 5.54
C GLU A 115 -3.57 -2.21 6.78
N ARG A 116 -2.38 -1.81 7.24
CA ARG A 116 -2.24 -0.91 8.40
C ARG A 116 -2.96 0.41 8.17
N SER A 117 -2.76 1.03 7.00
CA SER A 117 -3.38 2.32 6.66
C SER A 117 -4.91 2.21 6.61
N ILE A 118 -5.45 1.17 5.96
CA ILE A 118 -6.90 0.95 5.87
C ILE A 118 -7.51 0.63 7.24
N LYS A 119 -6.87 -0.23 8.04
CA LYS A 119 -7.30 -0.52 9.41
C LYS A 119 -7.33 0.74 10.27
N GLN A 120 -6.32 1.59 10.16
CA GLN A 120 -6.29 2.86 10.87
C GLN A 120 -7.49 3.74 10.49
N MET A 121 -7.76 3.94 9.19
CA MET A 121 -8.91 4.72 8.72
C MET A 121 -10.24 4.17 9.25
N ILE A 122 -10.41 2.84 9.24
CA ILE A 122 -11.63 2.19 9.73
C ILE A 122 -11.77 2.32 11.23
N PHE A 123 -10.72 2.08 12.01
CA PHE A 123 -10.77 2.14 13.48
C PHE A 123 -10.80 3.57 14.03
N GLU A 124 -10.36 4.57 13.26
CA GLU A 124 -10.61 5.98 13.60
C GLU A 124 -12.11 6.31 13.52
N LYS A 125 -12.84 5.71 12.56
CA LYS A 125 -14.29 5.90 12.37
C LYS A 125 -15.14 5.00 13.27
N TYR A 126 -14.67 3.78 13.53
CA TYR A 126 -15.34 2.75 14.34
C TYR A 126 -14.38 2.15 15.38
N PRO A 127 -14.03 2.89 16.46
CA PRO A 127 -13.05 2.46 17.44
C PRO A 127 -13.40 1.15 18.16
N GLU A 128 -14.69 0.85 18.29
CA GLU A 128 -15.21 -0.37 18.90
C GLU A 128 -14.81 -1.65 18.15
N LEU A 129 -14.55 -1.54 16.84
CA LEU A 129 -14.14 -2.67 16.00
C LEU A 129 -12.67 -3.05 16.18
N LYS A 130 -11.87 -2.19 16.81
CA LYS A 130 -10.42 -2.39 16.96
C LYS A 130 -10.07 -3.67 17.71
N GLU A 131 -10.84 -4.01 18.74
CA GLU A 131 -10.65 -5.22 19.57
C GLU A 131 -11.49 -6.41 19.08
N ASP A 132 -12.32 -6.24 18.04
CA ASP A 132 -13.08 -7.34 17.44
C ASP A 132 -12.13 -8.23 16.61
N THR A 133 -11.85 -9.42 17.13
CA THR A 133 -10.98 -10.41 16.48
C THR A 133 -11.55 -10.87 15.13
N ALA A 134 -12.86 -11.06 15.02
CA ALA A 134 -13.49 -11.49 13.78
C ALA A 134 -13.33 -10.42 12.70
N MET A 135 -13.54 -9.16 13.09
CA MET A 135 -13.34 -8.01 12.20
C MET A 135 -11.88 -7.90 11.74
N ASN A 136 -10.93 -8.01 12.67
CA ASN A 136 -9.50 -7.96 12.34
C ASN A 136 -9.07 -9.06 11.36
N VAL A 137 -9.55 -10.29 11.54
CA VAL A 137 -9.27 -11.41 10.63
C VAL A 137 -9.90 -11.16 9.26
N MET A 138 -11.13 -10.67 9.22
CA MET A 138 -11.80 -10.34 7.96
C MET A 138 -11.03 -9.26 7.18
N LEU A 139 -10.68 -8.16 7.85
CA LEU A 139 -9.88 -7.07 7.29
C LEU A 139 -8.59 -7.59 6.65
N SER A 140 -7.82 -8.36 7.41
CA SER A 140 -6.57 -8.96 6.90
C SER A 140 -6.85 -9.86 5.71
N TYR A 141 -7.84 -10.75 5.79
CA TYR A 141 -8.17 -11.68 4.72
C TYR A 141 -8.59 -10.96 3.43
N CYS A 142 -9.47 -9.95 3.52
CA CYS A 142 -9.95 -9.20 2.36
C CYS A 142 -8.81 -8.41 1.71
N ILE A 143 -8.03 -7.66 2.48
CA ILE A 143 -6.99 -6.77 1.94
C ILE A 143 -5.80 -7.59 1.40
N GLN A 144 -5.27 -8.49 2.22
CA GLN A 144 -4.11 -9.32 1.86
C GLN A 144 -4.48 -10.34 0.79
N GLY A 145 -5.64 -10.99 0.94
CA GLY A 145 -6.15 -11.98 -0.02
C GLY A 145 -6.38 -11.37 -1.39
N SER A 146 -7.02 -10.19 -1.46
CA SER A 146 -7.23 -9.48 -2.72
C SER A 146 -5.91 -9.13 -3.41
N TYR A 147 -4.96 -8.55 -2.66
CA TYR A 147 -3.66 -8.18 -3.20
C TYR A 147 -2.88 -9.38 -3.75
N HIS A 148 -2.73 -10.44 -2.96
CA HIS A 148 -1.93 -11.60 -3.34
C HIS A 148 -2.59 -12.41 -4.46
N ALA A 149 -3.92 -12.52 -4.46
CA ALA A 149 -4.66 -13.14 -5.56
C ALA A 149 -4.46 -12.35 -6.86
N TYR A 150 -4.56 -11.03 -6.81
CA TYR A 150 -4.32 -10.18 -7.97
C TYR A 150 -2.88 -10.30 -8.49
N GLN A 151 -1.88 -10.16 -7.61
CA GLN A 151 -0.47 -10.28 -8.00
C GLN A 151 -0.15 -11.60 -8.71
N LYS A 152 -0.66 -12.73 -8.17
CA LYS A 152 -0.41 -14.06 -8.73
C LYS A 152 -1.11 -14.29 -10.06
N ASN A 153 -2.17 -13.54 -10.35
CA ASN A 153 -2.99 -13.72 -11.55
C ASN A 153 -2.91 -12.52 -12.53
N ARG A 154 -1.93 -11.62 -12.35
CA ARG A 154 -1.76 -10.41 -13.17
C ARG A 154 -1.52 -10.64 -14.67
N SER A 155 -1.25 -11.89 -15.08
CA SER A 155 -1.11 -12.28 -16.49
C SER A 155 -2.46 -12.45 -17.19
N GLY A 156 -3.56 -12.58 -16.43
CA GLY A 156 -4.91 -12.62 -16.96
C GLY A 156 -5.44 -11.23 -17.35
N ASP A 157 -6.64 -11.21 -17.92
CA ASP A 157 -7.37 -9.96 -18.14
C ASP A 157 -7.64 -9.25 -16.81
N ILE A 158 -7.18 -8.01 -16.68
CA ILE A 158 -7.19 -7.25 -15.42
C ILE A 158 -8.61 -7.16 -14.85
N MET A 159 -9.59 -6.83 -15.68
CA MET A 159 -10.98 -6.67 -15.23
C MET A 159 -11.58 -8.00 -14.76
N THR A 160 -11.31 -9.07 -15.49
CA THR A 160 -11.76 -10.42 -15.12
C THR A 160 -11.19 -10.85 -13.77
N VAL A 161 -9.89 -10.61 -13.53
CA VAL A 161 -9.25 -10.94 -12.24
C VAL A 161 -9.87 -10.13 -11.10
N ILE A 162 -10.09 -8.82 -11.32
CA ILE A 162 -10.74 -7.94 -10.34
C ILE A 162 -12.14 -8.43 -10.00
N ASP A 163 -12.96 -8.74 -10.99
CA ASP A 163 -14.35 -9.16 -10.78
C ASP A 163 -14.46 -10.49 -10.03
N VAL A 164 -13.57 -11.45 -10.33
CA VAL A 164 -13.51 -12.73 -9.60
C VAL A 164 -13.15 -12.50 -8.13
N ILE A 165 -12.10 -11.72 -7.85
CA ILE A 165 -11.65 -11.45 -6.48
C ILE A 165 -12.74 -10.68 -5.70
N ALA A 166 -13.35 -9.67 -6.33
CA ALA A 166 -14.44 -8.91 -5.73
C ALA A 166 -15.66 -9.78 -5.41
N GLY A 167 -16.05 -10.68 -6.32
CA GLY A 167 -17.13 -11.63 -6.08
C GLY A 167 -16.85 -12.56 -4.90
N MET A 168 -15.63 -13.09 -4.79
CA MET A 168 -15.22 -13.90 -3.63
C MET A 168 -15.24 -13.11 -2.32
N THR A 169 -14.80 -11.85 -2.36
CA THR A 169 -14.77 -10.97 -1.19
C THR A 169 -16.18 -10.60 -0.72
N GLY A 170 -17.11 -10.41 -1.67
CA GLY A 170 -18.53 -10.15 -1.37
C GLY A 170 -19.20 -11.24 -0.53
N ALA A 171 -18.84 -12.50 -0.73
CA ALA A 171 -19.42 -13.64 0.02
C ALA A 171 -19.06 -13.63 1.52
N ILE A 172 -18.02 -12.90 1.91
CA ILE A 172 -17.53 -12.85 3.30
C ILE A 172 -18.50 -12.09 4.22
N ARG A 173 -19.29 -11.14 3.67
CA ARG A 173 -20.26 -10.35 4.43
C ARG A 173 -21.27 -11.24 5.17
N SER A 174 -21.88 -12.18 4.44
CA SER A 174 -22.90 -13.09 5.00
C SER A 174 -22.35 -13.90 6.17
N MET A 175 -21.08 -14.32 6.10
CA MET A 175 -20.42 -15.08 7.16
C MET A 175 -20.25 -14.27 8.46
N TYR A 176 -20.16 -12.94 8.38
CA TYR A 176 -20.05 -12.07 9.55
C TYR A 176 -21.41 -11.66 10.11
N GLU A 177 -22.38 -11.38 9.23
CA GLU A 177 -23.75 -11.08 9.65
C GLU A 177 -24.38 -12.25 10.41
N GLU A 178 -24.15 -13.50 9.97
CA GLU A 178 -24.55 -14.71 10.71
C GLU A 178 -23.95 -14.73 12.12
N ARG A 179 -22.66 -14.41 12.25
CA ARG A 179 -21.94 -14.40 13.53
C ARG A 179 -22.40 -13.29 14.49
N LEU A 180 -22.76 -12.12 13.97
CA LEU A 180 -23.37 -11.04 14.74
C LEU A 180 -24.80 -11.39 15.17
N GLY A 181 -25.55 -12.10 14.32
CA GLY A 181 -26.87 -12.62 14.63
C GLY A 181 -26.85 -13.64 15.77
N GLU A 182 -25.89 -14.57 15.76
CA GLU A 182 -25.69 -15.58 16.81
C GLU A 182 -25.23 -14.98 18.16
N SER A 183 -24.55 -13.83 18.16
CA SER A 183 -24.13 -13.15 19.40
C SER A 183 -25.26 -12.36 20.08
N ARG A 184 -26.43 -12.22 19.43
CA ARG A 184 -27.61 -11.49 19.94
C ARG A 184 -28.77 -12.41 20.34
N SER A 185 -28.61 -13.74 20.24
CA SER A 185 -29.58 -14.77 20.65
C SER A 185 -29.10 -15.53 21.89
#